data_AF-A0A7G2MBM7-F1
#
_entry.id   AF-A0A7G2MBM7-F1
#
_cell.length_a   1.000
_cell.length_b   1.000
_cell.length_c   1.000
_cell.angle_alpha   90.00
_cell.angle_beta   90.00
_cell.angle_gamma   90.00
#
_symmetry.space_group_name_H-M   'P 1'
#
loop_
_entity.id
_entity.type
_entity.pdbx_description
1 polymer ?
#
loop_
_entity_poly.entity_id
_entity_poly.type
_entity_poly.pdbx_seq_one_letter_code
_entity_poly.pdbx_strand_id
1 'polypeptide(L)'
;MKLYDVFIILICLTACSDPTPLVYEIETERETVEFSFEKDEARFVVSANCKWKIMDIPGWLTASPVYGSKGKTEVKLVCQPNPVEEIRKANLKIVSDEKETELVVVQKPKGVLRFYNDDTILYTFPVEIILPVKANIAYHWVLPEDYDWLDVRGVDGAIFLNIQGLEKLDSRSASVIVKADDYELGDTFRIWQMTKECHIRKILTEFYNSLNGPEWNRQKNWLSDKLVGEWEGVEFADDKLSIVLPMNNLKGRLPDDIYSLPDLAELRLSSNQIEGTISPDIRKWSRLKYLDLIDNRFSGNIPDELWTLPELQVLFLGKCSFEPVAIHFSGLRRIRLLHLEEMQLTKGLSPEMGLWTELERLTIAHCSVSDFLPGEIFTDRLRYLNLSYNKIKGNIPPEIKNAKNLEQLYLGNNELTGKMPEEMGGLLLLKELTLSSNYLTGKIPQSVLNLPNWHLFHLPLILPQKNGYLMLE
;
A
#
# COMPACT_ATOMS: atom_id res chain seq x y z
N MET A 1 13.05 19.18 3.29
CA MET A 1 14.33 18.58 2.85
C MET A 1 14.24 18.41 1.34
N LYS A 2 15.31 18.09 0.64
CA LYS A 2 15.25 17.88 -0.81
C LYS A 2 14.79 16.43 -1.02
N LEU A 3 13.70 16.21 -1.78
CA LEU A 3 13.10 14.88 -2.08
C LEU A 3 14.11 13.82 -2.62
N TYR A 4 15.30 14.27 -2.99
CA TYR A 4 16.45 13.49 -3.43
C TYR A 4 17.05 12.63 -2.31
N ASP A 5 16.67 12.87 -1.05
CA ASP A 5 17.29 12.26 0.11
C ASP A 5 16.49 11.07 0.70
N VAL A 6 15.68 10.33 -0.09
CA VAL A 6 15.08 9.04 0.35
C VAL A 6 15.13 7.97 -0.77
N PHE A 7 15.84 6.85 -0.53
CA PHE A 7 15.91 5.70 -1.43
C PHE A 7 15.09 4.56 -0.84
N ILE A 8 14.37 3.88 -1.71
CA ILE A 8 13.75 2.60 -1.39
C ILE A 8 14.66 1.55 -1.99
N ILE A 9 15.25 0.72 -1.13
CA ILE A 9 16.05 -0.42 -1.55
C ILE A 9 15.16 -1.64 -1.39
N LEU A 10 14.69 -2.16 -2.52
CA LEU A 10 13.94 -3.41 -2.55
C LEU A 10 14.95 -4.55 -2.72
N ILE A 11 15.15 -5.33 -1.67
CA ILE A 11 15.94 -6.55 -1.73
C ILE A 11 14.96 -7.69 -1.94
N CYS A 12 14.78 -8.08 -3.20
CA CYS A 12 13.97 -9.26 -3.50
C CYS A 12 14.90 -10.47 -3.39
N LEU A 13 14.72 -11.24 -2.32
CA LEU A 13 15.40 -12.50 -2.13
C LEU A 13 14.61 -13.56 -2.88
N THR A 14 14.95 -13.78 -4.15
CA THR A 14 14.50 -14.98 -4.83
C THR A 14 15.26 -16.17 -4.26
N ALA A 15 14.79 -16.72 -3.13
CA ALA A 15 15.00 -18.13 -2.87
C ALA A 15 14.28 -18.85 -4.02
N CYS A 16 15.03 -19.54 -4.89
CA CYS A 16 14.43 -20.20 -6.03
C CYS A 16 13.33 -21.16 -5.53
N SER A 17 12.08 -20.79 -5.81
CA SER A 17 10.89 -21.57 -5.53
C SER A 17 10.86 -22.77 -6.48
N ASP A 18 11.55 -23.86 -6.12
CA ASP A 18 11.01 -25.24 -6.08
C ASP A 18 12.13 -26.26 -5.77
N PRO A 19 11.83 -27.33 -5.01
CA PRO A 19 12.78 -28.37 -4.67
C PRO A 19 12.94 -29.34 -5.86
N THR A 20 13.59 -28.92 -6.93
CA THR A 20 14.15 -29.90 -7.89
C THR A 20 15.31 -30.66 -7.23
N PRO A 21 15.43 -31.97 -7.51
CA PRO A 21 15.93 -32.96 -6.56
C PRO A 21 17.30 -32.55 -6.02
N LEU A 22 17.41 -32.58 -4.70
CA LEU A 22 18.66 -32.45 -3.96
C LEU A 22 19.73 -33.28 -4.68
N VAL A 23 20.67 -32.63 -5.34
CA VAL A 23 21.81 -33.28 -5.98
C VAL A 23 22.87 -33.51 -4.89
N TYR A 24 23.33 -34.76 -4.72
CA TYR A 24 24.25 -35.23 -3.69
C TYR A 24 25.67 -35.33 -4.21
N GLU A 25 26.63 -34.99 -3.37
CA GLU A 25 28.04 -35.19 -3.66
C GLU A 25 28.58 -36.41 -2.89
N ILE A 26 29.25 -37.29 -3.62
CA ILE A 26 29.92 -38.47 -3.09
C ILE A 26 31.42 -38.19 -3.16
N GLU A 27 32.05 -37.97 -2.00
CA GLU A 27 33.50 -37.89 -1.92
C GLU A 27 34.08 -39.18 -1.33
N THR A 28 35.27 -39.57 -1.80
CA THR A 28 36.01 -40.74 -1.29
C THR A 28 37.37 -40.32 -0.76
N GLU A 29 37.74 -40.80 0.42
CA GLU A 29 38.98 -40.40 1.12
C GLU A 29 40.25 -41.12 0.63
N ARG A 30 40.18 -41.98 -0.41
CA ARG A 30 41.33 -42.77 -0.89
C ARG A 30 41.64 -42.53 -2.36
N GLU A 31 42.85 -42.05 -2.64
CA GLU A 31 43.37 -41.62 -3.96
C GLU A 31 43.56 -42.76 -4.99
N THR A 32 43.22 -44.01 -4.68
CA THR A 32 43.63 -45.18 -5.49
C THR A 32 42.59 -45.70 -6.47
N VAL A 33 41.40 -45.09 -6.53
CA VAL A 33 40.32 -45.50 -7.45
C VAL A 33 39.94 -44.31 -8.32
N GLU A 34 40.14 -44.42 -9.62
CA GLU A 34 39.66 -43.42 -10.58
C GLU A 34 38.14 -43.46 -10.67
N PHE A 35 37.49 -42.34 -10.32
CA PHE A 35 36.06 -42.17 -10.42
C PHE A 35 35.69 -41.27 -11.60
N SER A 36 34.55 -41.57 -12.21
CA SER A 36 33.84 -40.65 -13.10
C SER A 36 32.49 -40.29 -12.46
N PHE A 37 32.16 -39.00 -12.45
CA PHE A 37 30.96 -38.47 -11.81
C PHE A 37 29.96 -37.96 -12.85
N GLU A 38 28.69 -38.37 -12.72
CA GLU A 38 27.57 -37.84 -13.48
C GLU A 38 26.39 -37.56 -12.52
N LYS A 39 26.16 -36.29 -12.17
CA LYS A 39 25.14 -35.86 -11.20
C LYS A 39 25.31 -36.56 -9.83
N ASP A 40 24.30 -37.27 -9.35
CA ASP A 40 24.26 -38.00 -8.05
C ASP A 40 24.91 -39.39 -8.11
N GLU A 41 25.57 -39.70 -9.22
CA GLU A 41 26.09 -41.02 -9.53
C GLU A 41 27.61 -40.99 -9.62
N ALA A 42 28.26 -41.81 -8.79
CA ALA A 42 29.69 -42.06 -8.88
C ALA A 42 29.90 -43.42 -9.55
N ARG A 43 30.81 -43.48 -10.53
CA ARG A 43 31.19 -44.73 -11.17
C ARG A 43 32.68 -44.99 -11.03
N PHE A 44 33.04 -46.23 -10.78
CA PHE A 44 34.43 -46.68 -10.74
C PHE A 44 34.60 -48.05 -11.37
N VAL A 45 35.82 -48.37 -11.80
CA VAL A 45 36.10 -49.66 -12.46
C VAL A 45 36.84 -50.60 -11.51
N VAL A 46 36.23 -51.75 -11.22
CA VAL A 46 36.89 -52.86 -10.54
C VAL A 46 37.61 -53.71 -11.59
N SER A 47 38.92 -53.87 -11.45
CA SER A 47 39.73 -54.77 -12.27
C SER A 47 40.16 -55.97 -11.42
N ALA A 48 39.63 -57.17 -11.70
CA ALA A 48 39.86 -58.35 -10.88
C ALA A 48 40.23 -59.60 -11.70
N ASN A 49 41.12 -60.43 -11.16
CA ASN A 49 41.55 -61.69 -11.79
C ASN A 49 40.67 -62.90 -11.42
N CYS A 50 39.84 -62.75 -10.39
CA CYS A 50 38.90 -63.74 -9.87
C CYS A 50 37.52 -63.10 -9.63
N LYS A 51 36.54 -63.86 -9.12
CA LYS A 51 35.22 -63.34 -8.77
C LYS A 51 35.32 -62.42 -7.56
N TRP A 52 34.45 -61.42 -7.48
CA TRP A 52 34.44 -60.45 -6.38
C TRP A 52 33.03 -60.00 -6.02
N LYS A 53 32.88 -59.45 -4.82
CA LYS A 53 31.61 -58.97 -4.26
C LYS A 53 31.81 -57.69 -3.43
N ILE A 54 30.83 -56.78 -3.49
CA ILE A 54 30.72 -55.62 -2.59
C ILE A 54 29.86 -55.97 -1.38
N MET A 55 30.36 -55.67 -0.19
CA MET A 55 29.74 -55.90 1.11
C MET A 55 29.59 -54.58 1.87
N ASP A 56 28.78 -54.59 2.93
CA ASP A 56 28.55 -53.48 3.86
C ASP A 56 27.92 -52.22 3.23
N ILE A 57 27.07 -52.41 2.21
CA ILE A 57 26.31 -51.33 1.59
C ILE A 57 25.20 -50.86 2.56
N PRO A 58 25.24 -49.62 3.07
CA PRO A 58 24.23 -49.12 3.99
C PRO A 58 22.91 -48.85 3.26
N GLY A 59 21.79 -48.81 3.98
CA GLY A 59 20.45 -48.65 3.38
C GLY A 59 20.24 -47.35 2.58
N TRP A 60 21.08 -46.33 2.80
CA TRP A 60 21.04 -45.06 2.07
C TRP A 60 21.90 -45.05 0.80
N LEU A 61 22.63 -46.12 0.49
CA LEU A 61 23.49 -46.22 -0.69
C LEU A 61 23.10 -47.46 -1.50
N THR A 62 23.16 -47.37 -2.82
CA THR A 62 22.95 -48.52 -3.70
C THR A 62 24.16 -48.70 -4.62
N ALA A 63 24.58 -49.95 -4.81
CA ALA A 63 25.68 -50.30 -5.71
C ALA A 63 25.20 -51.31 -6.77
N SER A 64 25.61 -51.13 -8.03
CA SER A 64 25.27 -52.04 -9.11
C SER A 64 26.39 -52.13 -10.15
N PRO A 65 26.87 -53.33 -10.53
CA PRO A 65 26.51 -54.64 -9.95
C PRO A 65 27.22 -54.88 -8.61
N VAL A 66 26.58 -55.64 -7.70
CA VAL A 66 27.15 -56.02 -6.39
C VAL A 66 28.17 -57.18 -6.51
N TYR A 67 28.11 -57.94 -7.61
CA TYR A 67 28.98 -59.08 -7.90
C TYR A 67 29.61 -58.92 -9.29
N GLY A 68 30.85 -59.36 -9.45
CA GLY A 68 31.49 -59.41 -10.76
C GLY A 68 32.37 -60.64 -10.95
N SER A 69 32.73 -60.87 -12.21
CA SER A 69 33.62 -61.96 -12.65
C SER A 69 34.99 -61.40 -13.06
N LYS A 70 35.87 -62.28 -13.54
CA LYS A 70 37.22 -61.92 -13.99
C LYS A 70 37.15 -60.89 -15.14
N GLY A 71 37.89 -59.80 -15.00
CA GLY A 71 37.96 -58.71 -15.98
C GLY A 71 37.80 -57.33 -15.36
N LYS A 72 37.55 -56.33 -16.21
CA LYS A 72 37.15 -54.98 -15.78
C LYS A 72 35.63 -54.90 -15.71
N THR A 73 35.10 -54.33 -14.63
CA THR A 73 33.67 -54.11 -14.45
C THR A 73 33.45 -52.71 -13.88
N GLU A 74 32.62 -51.91 -14.56
CA GLU A 74 32.17 -50.63 -14.03
C GLU A 74 31.10 -50.85 -12.97
N VAL A 75 31.27 -50.22 -11.81
CA VAL A 75 30.33 -50.23 -10.69
C VAL A 75 29.75 -48.84 -10.54
N LYS A 76 28.43 -48.76 -10.52
CA LYS A 76 27.65 -47.55 -10.28
C LYS A 76 27.22 -47.49 -8.81
N LEU A 77 27.48 -46.35 -8.17
CA LEU A 77 27.01 -46.00 -6.83
C LEU A 77 25.96 -44.88 -6.93
N VAL A 78 24.81 -45.06 -6.26
CA VAL A 78 23.74 -44.05 -6.18
C VAL A 78 23.28 -43.87 -4.75
N CYS A 79 23.31 -42.63 -4.26
CA CYS A 79 22.86 -42.26 -2.93
C CYS A 79 21.36 -41.98 -2.87
N GLN A 80 20.73 -42.36 -1.76
CA GLN A 80 19.39 -41.90 -1.40
C GLN A 80 19.43 -40.48 -0.83
N PRO A 81 18.31 -39.76 -0.86
CA PRO A 81 18.19 -38.47 -0.20
C PRO A 81 18.62 -38.43 1.25
N ASN A 82 19.38 -37.38 1.60
CA ASN A 82 19.71 -37.05 2.98
C ASN A 82 18.95 -35.79 3.44
N PRO A 83 17.70 -35.94 3.93
CA PRO A 83 16.90 -34.82 4.42
C PRO A 83 17.36 -34.30 5.80
N VAL A 84 18.38 -34.91 6.39
CA VAL A 84 18.95 -34.53 7.70
C VAL A 84 20.30 -33.86 7.44
N GLU A 85 20.58 -32.72 8.09
CA GLU A 85 21.81 -31.92 7.93
C GLU A 85 23.07 -32.60 8.53
N GLU A 86 23.14 -33.93 8.54
CA GLU A 86 24.23 -34.74 9.12
C GLU A 86 25.07 -35.43 8.03
N ILE A 87 26.38 -35.51 8.23
CA ILE A 87 27.30 -36.24 7.34
C ILE A 87 27.11 -37.75 7.52
N ARG A 88 26.85 -38.48 6.42
CA ARG A 88 26.80 -39.94 6.43
C ARG A 88 28.09 -40.51 5.87
N LYS A 89 28.68 -41.48 6.59
CA LYS A 89 29.91 -42.16 6.19
C LYS A 89 29.70 -43.67 6.18
N ALA A 90 30.18 -44.34 5.14
CA ALA A 90 30.17 -45.79 5.04
C ALA A 90 31.46 -46.32 4.45
N ASN A 91 31.90 -47.48 4.94
CA ASN A 91 33.06 -48.19 4.44
C ASN A 91 32.57 -49.43 3.70
N LEU A 92 32.56 -49.37 2.37
CA LEU A 92 32.23 -50.50 1.52
C LEU A 92 33.42 -51.45 1.43
N LYS A 93 33.16 -52.76 1.50
CA LYS A 93 34.19 -53.79 1.35
C LYS A 93 34.09 -54.48 0.01
N ILE A 94 35.14 -54.41 -0.79
CA ILE A 94 35.28 -55.18 -2.03
C ILE A 94 36.13 -56.41 -1.72
N VAL A 95 35.50 -57.58 -1.74
CA VAL A 95 36.13 -58.85 -1.37
C VAL A 95 36.25 -59.74 -2.59
N SER A 96 37.44 -60.27 -2.83
CA SER A 96 37.70 -61.37 -3.76
C SER A 96 38.33 -62.55 -3.02
N ASP A 97 38.49 -63.69 -3.69
CA ASP A 97 39.13 -64.88 -3.11
C ASP A 97 40.60 -64.63 -2.68
N GLU A 98 41.22 -63.54 -3.16
CA GLU A 98 42.65 -63.24 -2.98
C GLU A 98 42.92 -61.96 -2.17
N LYS A 99 41.96 -61.01 -2.11
CA LYS A 99 42.18 -59.69 -1.51
C LYS A 99 40.88 -59.03 -1.04
N GLU A 100 40.97 -58.29 0.06
CA GLU A 100 39.94 -57.38 0.54
C GLU A 100 40.41 -55.92 0.38
N THR A 101 39.53 -55.02 -0.04
CA THR A 101 39.81 -53.58 -0.15
C THR A 101 38.61 -52.79 0.33
N GLU A 102 38.87 -51.78 1.17
CA GLU A 102 37.85 -50.88 1.68
C GLU A 102 37.78 -49.59 0.89
N LEU A 103 36.57 -49.21 0.50
CA LEU A 103 36.20 -47.96 -0.13
C LEU A 103 35.36 -47.13 0.84
N VAL A 104 35.87 -45.96 1.21
CA VAL A 104 35.16 -45.04 2.10
C VAL A 104 34.30 -44.11 1.25
N VAL A 105 33.00 -44.08 1.52
CA VAL A 105 32.01 -43.26 0.84
C VAL A 105 31.42 -42.28 1.85
N VAL A 106 31.54 -40.99 1.56
CA VAL A 106 30.98 -39.92 2.39
C VAL A 106 29.90 -39.19 1.58
N GLN A 107 28.68 -39.13 2.14
CA GLN A 107 27.60 -38.28 1.64
C GLN A 107 27.51 -37.06 2.56
N LYS A 108 27.87 -35.88 2.03
CA LYS A 108 27.75 -34.60 2.73
C LYS A 108 26.40 -33.94 2.43
N PRO A 109 25.79 -33.18 3.38
CA PRO A 109 24.69 -32.29 3.04
C PRO A 109 25.19 -31.17 2.12
N LYS A 110 24.41 -30.78 1.11
CA LYS A 110 24.71 -29.57 0.33
C LYS A 110 24.67 -28.35 1.26
N GLY A 111 25.61 -27.43 1.11
CA GLY A 111 25.61 -26.18 1.87
C GLY A 111 24.28 -25.43 1.67
N VAL A 112 23.60 -25.07 2.76
CA VAL A 112 22.35 -24.30 2.70
C VAL A 112 22.60 -22.95 3.34
N LEU A 113 22.46 -21.89 2.55
CA LEU A 113 22.43 -20.53 3.02
C LEU A 113 20.96 -20.14 3.27
N ARG A 114 20.61 -19.71 4.49
CA ARG A 114 19.27 -19.19 4.78
C ARG A 114 19.35 -17.74 5.22
N PHE A 115 18.59 -16.89 4.54
CA PHE A 115 18.30 -15.53 4.97
C PHE A 115 17.14 -15.57 5.97
N TYR A 116 17.17 -14.71 6.98
CA TYR A 116 16.13 -14.70 8.02
C TYR A 116 14.93 -13.82 7.70
N ASN A 117 14.94 -13.13 6.56
CA ASN A 117 14.00 -12.05 6.28
C ASN A 117 13.47 -12.20 4.87
N ASP A 118 12.30 -12.83 4.73
CA ASP A 118 11.55 -12.84 3.48
C ASP A 118 11.07 -11.40 3.19
N ASP A 119 11.47 -10.85 2.04
CA ASP A 119 11.08 -9.54 1.51
C ASP A 119 11.10 -8.38 2.52
N THR A 120 12.31 -7.89 2.87
CA THR A 120 12.43 -6.70 3.71
C THR A 120 12.48 -5.43 2.86
N ILE A 121 11.42 -4.62 2.91
CA ILE A 121 11.45 -3.23 2.42
C ILE A 121 12.11 -2.39 3.52
N LEU A 122 13.34 -1.92 3.27
CA LEU A 122 14.07 -1.05 4.19
C LEU A 122 14.01 0.40 3.71
N TYR A 123 13.52 1.30 4.56
CA TYR A 123 13.49 2.74 4.34
C TYR A 123 14.66 3.36 5.11
N THR A 124 15.77 3.71 4.45
CA THR A 124 16.91 4.32 5.18
C THR A 124 17.68 5.36 4.38
N PHE A 125 18.32 6.26 5.12
CA PHE A 125 19.34 7.22 4.67
C PHE A 125 20.28 7.51 5.85
N PRO A 126 21.61 7.56 5.67
CA PRO A 126 22.48 6.73 4.82
C PRO A 126 22.88 5.46 5.60
N VAL A 127 22.77 4.26 5.04
CA VAL A 127 23.11 3.07 5.84
C VAL A 127 23.64 1.92 5.00
N GLU A 128 24.74 1.38 5.51
CA GLU A 128 25.15 -0.01 5.38
C GLU A 128 23.97 -0.96 5.76
N ILE A 129 23.37 -1.64 4.79
CA ILE A 129 22.29 -2.59 5.06
C ILE A 129 22.90 -3.90 5.59
N ILE A 130 22.44 -4.35 6.76
CA ILE A 130 22.87 -5.60 7.38
C ILE A 130 21.83 -6.69 7.11
N LEU A 131 22.19 -7.70 6.33
CA LEU A 131 21.38 -8.90 6.14
C LEU A 131 21.93 -10.03 7.02
N PRO A 132 21.20 -10.48 8.06
CA PRO A 132 21.62 -11.61 8.87
C PRO A 132 21.48 -12.92 8.07
N VAL A 133 22.50 -13.78 8.17
CA VAL A 133 22.60 -15.04 7.42
C VAL A 133 22.93 -16.19 8.36
N LYS A 134 22.28 -17.35 8.15
CA LYS A 134 22.72 -18.62 8.73
C LYS A 134 23.32 -19.48 7.62
N ALA A 135 24.55 -19.93 7.81
CA ALA A 135 25.17 -20.94 6.97
C ALA A 135 25.75 -22.05 7.84
N ASN A 136 25.72 -23.27 7.33
CA ASN A 136 26.39 -24.43 7.92
C ASN A 136 27.79 -24.67 7.34
N ILE A 137 28.28 -23.75 6.51
CA ILE A 137 29.55 -23.81 5.79
C ILE A 137 30.22 -22.43 5.77
N ALA A 138 31.54 -22.39 5.63
CA ALA A 138 32.27 -21.15 5.36
C ALA A 138 31.93 -20.64 3.95
N TYR A 139 31.82 -19.34 3.78
CA TYR A 139 31.45 -18.71 2.51
C TYR A 139 32.25 -17.44 2.27
N HIS A 140 32.41 -17.06 1.00
CA HIS A 140 32.96 -15.79 0.57
C HIS A 140 32.10 -15.21 -0.57
N TRP A 141 32.19 -13.90 -0.78
CA TRP A 141 31.30 -13.19 -1.71
C TRP A 141 32.03 -12.83 -2.98
N VAL A 142 31.35 -12.91 -4.12
CA VAL A 142 31.89 -12.46 -5.41
C VAL A 142 30.85 -11.56 -6.07
N LEU A 143 31.28 -10.35 -6.43
CA LEU A 143 30.54 -9.51 -7.35
C LEU A 143 30.89 -9.97 -8.78
N PRO A 144 29.92 -10.46 -9.56
CA PRO A 144 30.19 -10.89 -10.94
C PRO A 144 30.56 -9.71 -11.85
N GLU A 145 30.24 -8.48 -11.45
CA GLU A 145 30.53 -7.24 -12.15
C GLU A 145 30.99 -6.17 -11.14
N ASP A 146 31.86 -5.26 -11.58
CA ASP A 146 32.25 -4.08 -10.79
C ASP A 146 31.14 -3.04 -10.83
N TYR A 147 30.34 -2.96 -9.78
CA TYR A 147 29.30 -1.94 -9.63
C TYR A 147 29.89 -0.67 -8.98
N ASP A 148 29.95 0.44 -9.72
CA ASP A 148 30.47 1.74 -9.24
C ASP A 148 29.66 2.36 -8.09
N TRP A 149 28.52 1.75 -7.74
CA TRP A 149 27.52 2.25 -6.81
C TRP A 149 27.19 1.28 -5.67
N LEU A 150 27.82 0.11 -5.61
CA LEU A 150 27.53 -0.91 -4.60
C LEU A 150 28.82 -1.57 -4.10
N ASP A 151 29.12 -1.38 -2.82
CA ASP A 151 30.17 -2.09 -2.09
C ASP A 151 29.52 -3.16 -1.19
N VAL A 152 30.04 -4.40 -1.24
CA VAL A 152 29.51 -5.55 -0.49
C VAL A 152 30.61 -6.12 0.39
N ARG A 153 30.34 -6.23 1.69
CA ARG A 153 31.26 -6.82 2.67
C ARG A 153 30.55 -7.90 3.47
N GLY A 154 31.27 -8.97 3.78
CA GLY A 154 30.78 -10.01 4.68
C GLY A 154 31.62 -10.07 5.95
N VAL A 155 30.97 -10.07 7.10
CA VAL A 155 31.63 -10.31 8.39
C VAL A 155 30.73 -11.24 9.20
N ASP A 156 31.27 -12.40 9.62
CA ASP A 156 30.71 -13.36 10.57
C ASP A 156 29.17 -13.37 10.70
N GLY A 157 28.48 -14.01 9.74
CA GLY A 157 27.04 -14.24 9.82
C GLY A 157 26.17 -13.06 9.35
N ALA A 158 26.76 -12.02 8.77
CA ALA A 158 26.02 -10.92 8.18
C ALA A 158 26.66 -10.39 6.88
N ILE A 159 25.79 -9.90 5.98
CA ILE A 159 26.17 -9.16 4.77
C ILE A 159 25.92 -7.68 5.00
N PHE A 160 26.93 -6.87 4.71
CA PHE A 160 26.89 -5.42 4.75
C PHE A 160 26.86 -4.89 3.31
N LEU A 161 25.79 -4.18 2.94
CA LEU A 161 25.64 -3.56 1.63
C LEU A 161 25.78 -2.06 1.77
N ASN A 162 26.83 -1.48 1.21
CA ASN A 162 27.06 -0.04 1.20
C ASN A 162 26.77 0.52 -0.19
N ILE A 163 25.73 1.33 -0.29
CA ILE A 163 25.23 1.85 -1.56
C ILE A 163 25.72 3.30 -1.76
N GLN A 164 26.46 3.52 -2.84
CA GLN A 164 27.03 4.80 -3.24
C GLN A 164 26.26 5.40 -4.44
N GLY A 165 26.53 6.66 -4.78
CA GLY A 165 25.98 7.26 -6.00
C GLY A 165 24.46 7.52 -5.97
N LEU A 166 23.94 7.68 -4.75
CA LEU A 166 22.58 8.05 -4.37
C LEU A 166 21.97 9.17 -5.25
N GLU A 167 22.76 10.08 -5.80
CA GLU A 167 22.28 11.24 -6.55
C GLU A 167 21.76 10.94 -7.98
N LYS A 168 21.93 9.71 -8.49
CA LYS A 168 21.56 9.35 -9.88
C LYS A 168 20.13 8.75 -9.94
N LEU A 169 19.34 9.22 -10.92
CA LEU A 169 17.89 8.96 -11.06
C LEU A 169 17.51 7.56 -11.58
N ASP A 170 18.45 6.82 -12.15
CA ASP A 170 18.17 5.54 -12.81
C ASP A 170 18.01 4.41 -11.81
N SER A 171 16.97 3.58 -11.98
CA SER A 171 16.84 2.32 -11.25
C SER A 171 18.00 1.40 -11.59
N ARG A 172 18.67 0.86 -10.57
CA ARG A 172 19.77 -0.07 -10.76
C ARG A 172 19.47 -1.38 -10.10
N SER A 173 19.92 -2.44 -10.76
CA SER A 173 19.93 -3.80 -10.23
C SER A 173 21.36 -4.30 -10.17
N ALA A 174 21.77 -4.85 -9.05
CA ALA A 174 22.99 -5.63 -8.94
C ALA A 174 22.62 -7.07 -8.56
N SER A 175 23.32 -8.03 -9.17
CA SER A 175 23.29 -9.43 -8.74
C SER A 175 24.54 -9.71 -7.94
N VAL A 176 24.39 -10.22 -6.72
CA VAL A 176 25.51 -10.64 -5.89
C VAL A 176 25.46 -12.15 -5.76
N ILE A 177 26.60 -12.81 -5.99
CA ILE A 177 26.72 -14.27 -5.95
C ILE A 177 27.43 -14.68 -4.66
N VAL A 178 26.83 -15.62 -3.94
CA VAL A 178 27.45 -16.25 -2.79
C VAL A 178 28.24 -17.47 -3.24
N LYS A 179 29.54 -17.52 -2.89
CA LYS A 179 30.38 -18.69 -3.12
C LYS A 179 30.76 -19.29 -1.78
N ALA A 180 30.90 -20.60 -1.74
CA ALA A 180 31.50 -21.29 -0.60
C ALA A 180 32.51 -22.27 -1.14
N ASP A 181 33.71 -22.29 -0.56
CA ASP A 181 34.92 -22.99 -1.01
C ASP A 181 34.63 -24.04 -2.10
N ASP A 182 35.02 -23.66 -3.33
CA ASP A 182 34.91 -24.39 -4.60
C ASP A 182 33.51 -24.60 -5.24
N TYR A 183 32.42 -24.08 -4.65
CA TYR A 183 31.06 -24.13 -5.22
C TYR A 183 30.37 -22.77 -5.30
N GLU A 184 29.68 -22.50 -6.41
CA GLU A 184 28.72 -21.40 -6.51
C GLU A 184 27.39 -21.85 -5.87
N LEU A 185 26.94 -21.15 -4.83
CA LEU A 185 25.69 -21.50 -4.14
C LEU A 185 24.44 -21.16 -4.97
N GLY A 186 24.58 -20.60 -6.18
CA GLY A 186 23.46 -20.33 -7.11
C GLY A 186 22.48 -19.25 -6.64
N ASP A 187 22.59 -18.79 -5.40
CA ASP A 187 21.78 -17.72 -4.85
C ASP A 187 22.27 -16.37 -5.35
N THR A 188 21.55 -15.79 -6.31
CA THR A 188 21.65 -14.38 -6.70
C THR A 188 20.59 -13.58 -5.98
N PHE A 189 20.98 -12.56 -5.22
CA PHE A 189 20.04 -11.54 -4.75
C PHE A 189 20.08 -10.32 -5.66
N ARG A 190 18.90 -9.79 -6.01
CA ARG A 190 18.75 -8.57 -6.82
C ARG A 190 18.43 -7.39 -5.91
N ILE A 191 19.33 -6.43 -5.87
CA ILE A 191 19.14 -5.18 -5.15
C ILE A 191 18.58 -4.15 -6.11
N TRP A 192 17.33 -3.72 -5.90
CA TRP A 192 16.74 -2.62 -6.66
C TRP A 192 16.87 -1.34 -5.86
N GLN A 193 17.69 -0.40 -6.33
CA GLN A 193 17.66 0.97 -5.81
C GLN A 193 16.68 1.77 -6.67
N MET A 194 15.55 2.17 -6.08
CA MET A 194 14.63 3.13 -6.71
C MET A 194 14.72 4.44 -5.94
N THR A 195 14.95 5.53 -6.66
CA THR A 195 14.72 6.87 -6.11
C THR A 195 13.23 7.02 -5.77
N LYS A 196 12.89 7.86 -4.77
CA LYS A 196 11.48 8.21 -4.50
C LYS A 196 10.75 8.68 -5.77
N GLU A 197 11.47 9.36 -6.66
CA GLU A 197 11.00 9.74 -8.00
C GLU A 197 10.64 8.52 -8.85
N CYS A 198 11.55 7.54 -8.99
CA CYS A 198 11.35 6.36 -9.81
C CYS A 198 10.18 5.48 -9.30
N HIS A 199 10.04 5.37 -7.97
CA HIS A 199 8.92 4.67 -7.36
C HIS A 199 7.58 5.35 -7.66
N ILE A 200 7.49 6.67 -7.45
CA ILE A 200 6.30 7.46 -7.80
C ILE A 200 6.02 7.36 -9.30
N ARG A 201 7.03 7.49 -10.16
CA ARG A 201 6.92 7.36 -11.62
C ARG A 201 6.29 6.03 -12.02
N LYS A 202 6.73 4.92 -11.41
CA LYS A 202 6.17 3.60 -11.70
C LYS A 202 4.68 3.55 -11.35
N ILE A 203 4.31 3.98 -10.15
CA ILE A 203 2.91 4.01 -9.71
C ILE A 203 2.06 4.91 -10.60
N LEU A 204 2.57 6.11 -10.94
CA LEU A 204 1.87 7.06 -11.79
C LEU A 204 1.77 6.60 -13.24
N THR A 205 2.75 5.86 -13.75
CA THR A 205 2.66 5.21 -15.07
C THR A 205 1.50 4.22 -15.10
N GLU A 206 1.35 3.40 -14.06
CA GLU A 206 0.22 2.47 -13.95
C GLU A 206 -1.10 3.21 -13.79
N PHE A 207 -1.13 4.27 -12.97
CA PHE A 207 -2.30 5.16 -12.83
C PHE A 207 -2.73 5.76 -14.17
N TYR A 208 -1.78 6.24 -14.96
CA TYR A 208 -2.01 6.78 -16.29
C TYR A 208 -2.60 5.71 -17.23
N ASN A 209 -1.99 4.53 -17.28
CA ASN A 209 -2.45 3.44 -18.14
C ASN A 209 -3.84 2.92 -17.73
N SER A 210 -4.06 2.69 -16.44
CA SER A 210 -5.31 2.18 -15.87
C SER A 210 -6.50 3.14 -16.02
N LEU A 211 -6.24 4.44 -16.15
CA LEU A 211 -7.27 5.47 -16.32
C LEU A 211 -7.36 6.04 -17.75
N ASN A 212 -6.86 5.28 -18.73
CA ASN A 212 -6.95 5.62 -20.15
C ASN A 212 -6.26 6.96 -20.48
N GLY A 213 -5.06 7.14 -19.94
CA GLY A 213 -4.17 8.29 -20.09
C GLY A 213 -4.13 8.95 -21.46
N PRO A 214 -4.00 8.19 -22.57
CA PRO A 214 -3.94 8.77 -23.91
C PRO A 214 -5.15 9.64 -24.31
N GLU A 215 -6.31 9.46 -23.67
CA GLU A 215 -7.55 10.19 -23.93
C GLU A 215 -7.81 11.34 -22.93
N TRP A 216 -6.85 11.63 -22.05
CA TRP A 216 -6.97 12.74 -21.10
C TRP A 216 -6.87 14.08 -21.82
N ASN A 217 -7.61 15.07 -21.32
CA ASN A 217 -7.57 16.44 -21.88
C ASN A 217 -6.23 17.15 -21.60
N ARG A 218 -5.62 16.84 -20.45
CA ARG A 218 -4.39 17.40 -19.88
C ARG A 218 -3.50 16.24 -19.48
N GLN A 219 -2.46 16.00 -20.27
CA GLN A 219 -1.52 14.90 -20.09
C GLN A 219 -0.09 15.31 -20.46
N LYS A 220 0.22 16.60 -20.45
CA LYS A 220 1.55 17.07 -20.85
C LYS A 220 2.62 16.40 -19.97
N ASN A 221 3.68 15.92 -20.63
CA ASN A 221 4.84 15.23 -20.04
C ASN A 221 4.56 13.87 -19.40
N TRP A 222 3.31 13.39 -19.33
CA TRP A 222 3.05 12.03 -18.85
C TRP A 222 3.76 11.00 -19.73
N LEU A 223 4.40 10.02 -19.09
CA LEU A 223 5.27 9.01 -19.71
C LEU A 223 6.51 9.56 -20.44
N SER A 224 6.82 10.86 -20.31
CA SER A 224 8.06 11.43 -20.85
C SER A 224 9.26 11.16 -19.93
N ASP A 225 10.45 11.49 -20.43
CA ASP A 225 11.71 11.48 -19.70
C ASP A 225 11.85 12.64 -18.68
N LYS A 226 10.93 13.61 -18.68
CA LYS A 226 10.90 14.71 -17.71
C LYS A 226 10.58 14.21 -16.31
N LEU A 227 11.07 14.92 -15.30
CA LEU A 227 10.81 14.62 -13.88
C LEU A 227 9.29 14.52 -13.63
N VAL A 228 8.88 13.61 -12.74
CA VAL A 228 7.47 13.44 -12.40
C VAL A 228 6.82 14.75 -11.91
N GLY A 229 7.58 15.63 -11.25
CA GLY A 229 7.07 16.95 -10.83
C GLY A 229 6.79 17.93 -11.96
N GLU A 230 7.22 17.61 -13.18
CA GLU A 230 6.90 18.35 -14.40
C GLU A 230 5.70 17.72 -15.15
N TRP A 231 5.15 16.59 -14.67
CA TRP A 231 3.97 15.99 -15.26
C TRP A 231 2.75 16.82 -14.92
N GLU A 232 1.90 17.05 -15.92
CA GLU A 232 0.75 17.92 -15.73
C GLU A 232 -0.17 17.39 -14.63
N GLY A 233 -0.48 18.23 -13.65
CA GLY A 233 -1.29 17.86 -12.50
C GLY A 233 -0.51 17.17 -11.36
N VAL A 234 0.81 17.00 -11.47
CA VAL A 234 1.64 16.46 -10.39
C VAL A 234 2.53 17.57 -9.83
N GLU A 235 2.52 17.76 -8.51
CA GLU A 235 3.29 18.80 -7.84
C GLU A 235 4.02 18.24 -6.62
N PHE A 236 5.28 18.68 -6.45
CA PHE A 236 6.07 18.47 -5.25
C PHE A 236 6.38 19.80 -4.59
N ALA A 237 5.86 20.01 -3.38
CA ALA A 237 6.15 21.18 -2.57
C ALA A 237 6.38 20.75 -1.12
N ASP A 238 7.50 21.16 -0.50
CA ASP A 238 7.80 20.91 0.92
C ASP A 238 7.57 19.47 1.39
N ASP A 239 8.13 18.49 0.67
CA ASP A 239 7.98 17.05 0.93
C ASP A 239 6.54 16.49 0.79
N LYS A 240 5.58 17.29 0.29
CA LYS A 240 4.23 16.88 -0.06
C LYS A 240 4.11 16.56 -1.55
N LEU A 241 3.48 15.42 -1.85
CA LEU A 241 3.02 15.07 -3.19
C LEU A 241 1.54 15.46 -3.35
N SER A 242 1.24 16.18 -4.42
CA SER A 242 -0.12 16.53 -4.84
C SER A 242 -0.40 16.00 -6.25
N ILE A 243 -1.56 15.39 -6.43
CA ILE A 243 -2.08 14.98 -7.75
C ILE A 243 -3.42 15.68 -7.97
N VAL A 244 -3.47 16.57 -8.95
CA VAL A 244 -4.61 17.45 -9.25
C VAL A 244 -4.97 17.32 -10.72
N LEU A 245 -5.95 16.46 -11.01
CA LEU A 245 -6.44 16.15 -12.35
C LEU A 245 -7.98 16.26 -12.44
N PRO A 246 -8.60 17.36 -11.98
CA PRO A 246 -10.05 17.51 -12.10
C PRO A 246 -10.46 17.76 -13.55
N MET A 247 -11.67 17.34 -13.93
CA MET A 247 -12.27 17.61 -15.25
C MET A 247 -11.38 17.18 -16.41
N ASN A 248 -10.75 16.02 -16.31
CA ASN A 248 -9.65 15.63 -17.20
C ASN A 248 -9.93 14.37 -18.05
N ASN A 249 -11.17 13.90 -18.07
CA ASN A 249 -11.62 12.74 -18.84
C ASN A 249 -10.95 11.41 -18.43
N LEU A 250 -10.51 11.29 -17.16
CA LEU A 250 -9.95 10.04 -16.62
C LEU A 250 -11.02 8.96 -16.63
N LYS A 251 -10.74 7.80 -17.23
CA LYS A 251 -11.70 6.69 -17.39
C LYS A 251 -11.04 5.35 -17.11
N GLY A 252 -11.62 4.57 -16.21
CA GLY A 252 -11.09 3.27 -15.80
C GLY A 252 -11.13 3.15 -14.30
N ARG A 253 -10.27 2.31 -13.73
CA ARG A 253 -10.20 2.07 -12.28
C ARG A 253 -8.90 2.61 -11.71
N LEU A 254 -8.94 3.04 -10.46
CA LEU A 254 -7.71 3.31 -9.72
C LEU A 254 -6.92 1.99 -9.57
N PRO A 255 -5.62 1.93 -9.92
CA PRO A 255 -4.80 0.75 -9.68
C PRO A 255 -4.45 0.61 -8.20
N ASP A 256 -4.34 -0.61 -7.70
CA ASP A 256 -4.06 -0.88 -6.27
C ASP A 256 -2.75 -0.23 -5.78
N ASP A 257 -1.75 -0.13 -6.66
CA ASP A 257 -0.46 0.49 -6.35
C ASP A 257 -0.57 1.99 -5.97
N ILE A 258 -1.66 2.68 -6.35
CA ILE A 258 -1.87 4.11 -6.00
C ILE A 258 -1.89 4.34 -4.48
N TYR A 259 -2.36 3.34 -3.72
CA TYR A 259 -2.43 3.40 -2.27
C TYR A 259 -1.06 3.34 -1.60
N SER A 260 -0.01 2.99 -2.35
CA SER A 260 1.37 2.93 -1.87
C SER A 260 2.17 4.21 -2.20
N LEU A 261 1.54 5.25 -2.77
CA LEU A 261 2.21 6.52 -3.07
C LEU A 261 2.81 7.15 -1.79
N PRO A 262 4.14 7.36 -1.74
CA PRO A 262 4.78 7.97 -0.59
C PRO A 262 4.43 9.47 -0.51
N ASP A 263 4.14 9.94 0.70
CA ASP A 263 3.93 11.35 1.02
C ASP A 263 2.80 12.05 0.23
N LEU A 264 1.84 11.26 -0.29
CA LEU A 264 0.62 11.82 -0.89
C LEU A 264 -0.15 12.60 0.18
N ALA A 265 -0.21 13.91 0.00
CA ALA A 265 -0.97 14.78 0.90
C ALA A 265 -2.21 15.38 0.22
N GLU A 266 -2.31 15.30 -1.11
CA GLU A 266 -3.44 15.83 -1.86
C GLU A 266 -3.75 15.00 -3.11
N LEU A 267 -5.00 14.60 -3.25
CA LEU A 267 -5.53 13.91 -4.42
C LEU A 267 -6.86 14.56 -4.84
N ARG A 268 -6.88 15.19 -6.02
CA ARG A 268 -8.10 15.78 -6.62
C ARG A 268 -8.36 15.17 -7.98
N LEU A 269 -9.41 14.38 -8.07
CA LEU A 269 -9.82 13.67 -9.27
C LEU A 269 -11.28 13.97 -9.65
N SER A 270 -11.82 15.10 -9.19
CA SER A 270 -13.21 15.47 -9.39
C SER A 270 -13.64 15.61 -10.84
N SER A 271 -14.92 15.34 -11.11
CA SER A 271 -15.53 15.46 -12.45
C SER A 271 -14.80 14.65 -13.51
N ASN A 272 -14.65 13.36 -13.25
CA ASN A 272 -14.06 12.39 -14.19
C ASN A 272 -15.01 11.18 -14.35
N GLN A 273 -14.54 10.11 -15.00
CA GLN A 273 -15.31 8.89 -15.25
C GLN A 273 -14.66 7.67 -14.58
N ILE A 274 -14.03 7.89 -13.42
CA ILE A 274 -13.32 6.84 -12.68
C ILE A 274 -14.35 5.93 -12.03
N GLU A 275 -14.24 4.63 -12.30
CA GLU A 275 -15.08 3.57 -11.77
C GLU A 275 -14.32 2.70 -10.74
N GLY A 276 -15.03 1.73 -10.18
CA GLY A 276 -14.50 0.81 -9.17
C GLY A 276 -14.86 1.23 -7.75
N THR A 277 -14.14 0.67 -6.78
CA THR A 277 -14.38 0.86 -5.34
C THR A 277 -13.21 1.62 -4.70
N ILE A 278 -13.45 2.28 -3.56
CA ILE A 278 -12.37 2.80 -2.72
C ILE A 278 -11.83 1.64 -1.88
N SER A 279 -10.55 1.29 -2.04
CA SER A 279 -9.92 0.21 -1.26
C SER A 279 -9.68 0.62 0.21
N PRO A 280 -9.84 -0.30 1.18
CA PRO A 280 -9.40 -0.11 2.57
C PRO A 280 -7.92 0.27 2.72
N ASP A 281 -7.09 -0.05 1.71
CA ASP A 281 -5.69 0.35 1.68
C ASP A 281 -5.48 1.87 1.63
N ILE A 282 -6.54 2.67 1.48
CA ILE A 282 -6.53 4.12 1.69
C ILE A 282 -5.90 4.52 3.04
N ARG A 283 -5.97 3.65 4.07
CA ARG A 283 -5.27 3.84 5.36
C ARG A 283 -3.77 4.10 5.24
N LYS A 284 -3.14 3.63 4.15
CA LYS A 284 -1.69 3.81 3.88
C LYS A 284 -1.36 5.28 3.60
N TRP A 285 -2.31 6.07 3.10
CA TRP A 285 -2.16 7.51 2.91
C TRP A 285 -2.26 8.29 4.23
N SER A 286 -1.41 7.96 5.19
CA SER A 286 -1.38 8.54 6.54
C SER A 286 -1.12 10.04 6.60
N ARG A 287 -0.61 10.64 5.51
CA ARG A 287 -0.34 12.07 5.37
C ARG A 287 -1.38 12.82 4.54
N LEU A 288 -2.43 12.15 4.05
CA LEU A 288 -3.45 12.75 3.20
C LEU A 288 -4.22 13.83 3.95
N LYS A 289 -4.21 15.04 3.38
CA LYS A 289 -4.92 16.20 3.93
C LYS A 289 -6.12 16.58 3.07
N TYR A 290 -6.05 16.33 1.78
CA TYR A 290 -7.07 16.72 0.82
C TYR A 290 -7.43 15.54 -0.09
N LEU A 291 -8.69 15.13 -0.05
CA LEU A 291 -9.24 14.12 -0.94
C LEU A 291 -10.49 14.65 -1.63
N ASP A 292 -10.48 14.65 -2.96
CA ASP A 292 -11.62 15.03 -3.77
C ASP A 292 -11.86 14.02 -4.89
N LEU A 293 -12.96 13.29 -4.75
CA LEU A 293 -13.40 12.25 -5.68
C LEU A 293 -14.83 12.52 -6.19
N ILE A 294 -15.39 13.72 -5.94
CA ILE A 294 -16.77 14.03 -6.31
C ILE A 294 -16.98 13.93 -7.82
N ASP A 295 -18.21 13.59 -8.24
CA ASP A 295 -18.60 13.56 -9.65
C ASP A 295 -17.74 12.57 -10.46
N ASN A 296 -17.86 11.30 -10.06
CA ASN A 296 -17.19 10.15 -10.67
C ASN A 296 -18.14 8.95 -10.70
N ARG A 297 -17.66 7.78 -11.14
CA ARG A 297 -18.43 6.53 -11.19
C ARG A 297 -18.01 5.52 -10.12
N PHE A 298 -17.41 6.01 -9.03
CA PHE A 298 -17.08 5.14 -7.89
C PHE A 298 -18.35 4.49 -7.33
N SER A 299 -18.20 3.26 -6.85
CA SER A 299 -19.31 2.40 -6.42
C SER A 299 -18.91 1.55 -5.20
N GLY A 300 -19.86 0.76 -4.70
CA GLY A 300 -19.64 -0.09 -3.54
C GLY A 300 -19.64 0.68 -2.23
N ASN A 301 -19.12 0.05 -1.17
CA ASN A 301 -19.06 0.64 0.16
C ASN A 301 -17.87 1.61 0.27
N ILE A 302 -18.06 2.68 1.05
CA ILE A 302 -16.95 3.53 1.49
C ILE A 302 -16.28 2.85 2.69
N PRO A 303 -14.97 2.57 2.64
CA PRO A 303 -14.27 1.85 3.71
C PRO A 303 -14.15 2.71 4.98
N ASP A 304 -14.18 2.05 6.15
CA ASP A 304 -14.08 2.69 7.47
C ASP A 304 -12.75 3.42 7.65
N GLU A 305 -11.71 2.92 6.99
CA GLU A 305 -10.37 3.49 6.94
C GLU A 305 -10.36 4.94 6.42
N LEU A 306 -11.26 5.30 5.50
CA LEU A 306 -11.35 6.67 4.99
C LEU A 306 -11.77 7.65 6.10
N TRP A 307 -12.74 7.26 6.94
CA TRP A 307 -13.24 8.09 8.04
C TRP A 307 -12.24 8.23 9.19
N THR A 308 -11.21 7.39 9.24
CA THR A 308 -10.22 7.37 10.33
C THR A 308 -8.86 7.95 9.92
N LEU A 309 -8.74 8.49 8.69
CA LEU A 309 -7.51 9.13 8.24
C LEU A 309 -7.11 10.28 9.19
N PRO A 310 -5.89 10.24 9.77
CA PRO A 310 -5.54 11.06 10.93
C PRO A 310 -5.31 12.54 10.57
N GLU A 311 -4.91 12.80 9.33
CA GLU A 311 -4.51 14.13 8.86
C GLU A 311 -5.52 14.77 7.91
N LEU A 312 -6.65 14.10 7.61
CA LEU A 312 -7.59 14.55 6.60
C LEU A 312 -8.30 15.84 7.06
N GLN A 313 -8.19 16.88 6.23
CA GLN A 313 -8.77 18.21 6.49
C GLN A 313 -9.87 18.57 5.51
N VAL A 314 -9.78 18.03 4.29
CA VAL A 314 -10.72 18.33 3.22
C VAL A 314 -11.15 17.03 2.56
N LEU A 315 -12.46 16.80 2.55
CA LEU A 315 -13.07 15.64 1.93
C LEU A 315 -14.26 16.07 1.06
N PHE A 316 -14.15 15.80 -0.23
CA PHE A 316 -15.23 15.96 -1.21
C PHE A 316 -15.61 14.58 -1.75
N LEU A 317 -16.83 14.16 -1.43
CA LEU A 317 -17.47 12.96 -1.96
C LEU A 317 -18.89 13.30 -2.41
N GLY A 318 -19.40 12.55 -3.39
CA GLY A 318 -20.74 12.77 -3.91
C GLY A 318 -20.83 12.59 -5.40
N LYS A 319 -22.06 12.59 -5.93
CA LYS A 319 -22.33 12.38 -7.36
C LYS A 319 -21.61 11.11 -7.88
N CYS A 320 -21.67 10.05 -7.09
CA CYS A 320 -21.08 8.74 -7.35
C CYS A 320 -22.13 7.65 -7.07
N SER A 321 -21.85 6.41 -7.47
CA SER A 321 -22.74 5.25 -7.32
C SER A 321 -22.46 4.45 -6.05
N PHE A 322 -22.06 5.11 -4.95
CA PHE A 322 -21.79 4.43 -3.68
C PHE A 322 -23.07 3.81 -3.08
N GLU A 323 -22.88 2.70 -2.38
CA GLU A 323 -23.92 2.09 -1.55
C GLU A 323 -24.27 3.00 -0.35
N PRO A 324 -25.46 2.83 0.26
CA PRO A 324 -25.84 3.60 1.43
C PRO A 324 -24.82 3.50 2.57
N VAL A 325 -24.45 4.64 3.15
CA VAL A 325 -23.33 4.75 4.11
C VAL A 325 -23.73 5.50 5.37
N ALA A 326 -23.10 5.17 6.50
CA ALA A 326 -23.20 5.93 7.75
C ALA A 326 -21.89 6.71 7.96
N ILE A 327 -22.00 7.96 8.42
CA ILE A 327 -20.82 8.75 8.77
C ILE A 327 -20.28 8.29 10.13
N HIS A 328 -18.96 8.05 10.21
CA HIS A 328 -18.28 7.74 11.46
C HIS A 328 -17.75 9.04 12.11
N PHE A 329 -18.60 9.71 12.88
CA PHE A 329 -18.33 11.04 13.47
C PHE A 329 -17.18 11.08 14.47
N SER A 330 -16.82 9.95 15.09
CA SER A 330 -15.69 9.86 16.02
C SER A 330 -14.31 9.99 15.34
N GLY A 331 -14.27 9.83 14.01
CA GLY A 331 -13.10 10.03 13.15
C GLY A 331 -12.95 11.46 12.63
N LEU A 332 -12.06 11.64 11.64
CA LEU A 332 -11.82 12.90 10.94
C LEU A 332 -11.63 14.15 11.84
N ARG A 333 -10.91 14.02 12.96
CA ARG A 333 -10.78 15.10 13.97
C ARG A 333 -10.13 16.39 13.48
N ARG A 334 -9.46 16.36 12.32
CA ARG A 334 -8.85 17.53 11.68
C ARG A 334 -9.67 18.09 10.51
N ILE A 335 -10.89 17.57 10.30
CA ILE A 335 -11.74 18.02 9.19
C ILE A 335 -12.10 19.48 9.34
N ARG A 336 -11.88 20.22 8.26
CA ARG A 336 -12.22 21.64 8.10
C ARG A 336 -13.32 21.81 7.07
N LEU A 337 -13.25 21.04 5.99
CA LEU A 337 -14.18 21.08 4.87
C LEU A 337 -14.70 19.67 4.59
N LEU A 338 -15.98 19.45 4.84
CA LEU A 338 -16.65 18.20 4.48
C LEU A 338 -17.77 18.51 3.50
N HIS A 339 -17.70 17.92 2.33
CA HIS A 339 -18.73 18.04 1.30
C HIS A 339 -19.19 16.65 0.87
N LEU A 340 -20.44 16.37 1.17
CA LEU A 340 -21.18 15.19 0.78
C LEU A 340 -22.40 15.66 0.00
N GLU A 341 -22.51 15.28 -1.27
CA GLU A 341 -23.62 15.72 -2.13
C GLU A 341 -24.18 14.54 -2.93
N GLU A 342 -25.51 14.40 -2.97
CA GLU A 342 -26.17 13.31 -3.70
C GLU A 342 -25.70 11.91 -3.26
N MET A 343 -25.44 11.72 -1.96
CA MET A 343 -25.07 10.43 -1.37
C MET A 343 -26.23 9.83 -0.57
N GLN A 344 -26.35 8.50 -0.52
CA GLN A 344 -27.38 7.87 0.31
C GLN A 344 -26.88 7.69 1.76
N LEU A 345 -27.18 8.66 2.64
CA LEU A 345 -26.77 8.57 4.04
C LEU A 345 -27.83 7.86 4.88
N THR A 346 -27.46 6.77 5.56
CA THR A 346 -28.33 6.06 6.51
C THR A 346 -28.37 6.74 7.88
N LYS A 347 -27.27 7.41 8.24
CA LYS A 347 -27.14 8.33 9.39
C LYS A 347 -26.28 9.51 8.95
N GLY A 348 -26.88 10.69 8.89
CA GLY A 348 -26.23 11.88 8.33
C GLY A 348 -25.88 12.94 9.37
N LEU A 349 -26.64 13.04 10.46
CA LEU A 349 -26.39 14.02 11.53
C LEU A 349 -26.39 13.35 12.90
N SER A 350 -25.51 13.84 13.79
CA SER A 350 -25.34 13.33 15.16
C SER A 350 -24.75 14.42 16.07
N PRO A 351 -25.08 14.45 17.38
CA PRO A 351 -24.37 15.28 18.35
C PRO A 351 -22.85 15.08 18.36
N GLU A 352 -22.36 13.90 17.96
CA GLU A 352 -20.93 13.61 17.84
C GLU A 352 -20.21 14.52 16.82
N MET A 353 -20.92 15.18 15.92
CA MET A 353 -20.34 16.20 15.03
C MET A 353 -19.70 17.36 15.80
N GLY A 354 -20.06 17.57 17.08
CA GLY A 354 -19.36 18.49 17.97
C GLY A 354 -17.89 18.14 18.22
N LEU A 355 -17.45 16.92 17.88
CA LEU A 355 -16.05 16.52 17.93
C LEU A 355 -15.20 17.14 16.80
N TRP A 356 -15.84 17.65 15.73
CA TRP A 356 -15.15 18.31 14.61
C TRP A 356 -14.90 19.78 14.94
N THR A 357 -14.04 20.02 15.92
CA THR A 357 -13.76 21.36 16.46
C THR A 357 -13.10 22.32 15.47
N GLU A 358 -12.55 21.80 14.38
CA GLU A 358 -11.89 22.58 13.31
C GLU A 358 -12.81 22.81 12.10
N LEU A 359 -14.06 22.34 12.13
CA LEU A 359 -14.98 22.40 11.00
C LEU A 359 -15.35 23.86 10.64
N GLU A 360 -15.07 24.22 9.40
CA GLU A 360 -15.34 25.56 8.85
C GLU A 360 -16.49 25.52 7.83
N ARG A 361 -16.57 24.46 7.02
CA ARG A 361 -17.62 24.32 6.01
C ARG A 361 -18.14 22.90 5.96
N LEU A 362 -19.46 22.79 5.99
CA LEU A 362 -20.16 21.52 5.84
C LEU A 362 -21.22 21.63 4.74
N THR A 363 -21.15 20.72 3.77
CA THR A 363 -22.23 20.45 2.83
C THR A 363 -22.68 19.01 3.00
N ILE A 364 -23.95 18.80 3.30
CA ILE A 364 -24.63 17.51 3.21
C ILE A 364 -25.95 17.78 2.49
N ALA A 365 -25.92 17.90 1.16
CA ALA A 365 -27.09 18.27 0.35
C ALA A 365 -27.55 17.11 -0.53
N HIS A 366 -28.86 16.97 -0.72
CA HIS A 366 -29.43 15.85 -1.51
C HIS A 366 -29.07 14.46 -0.97
N CYS A 367 -28.87 14.31 0.34
CA CYS A 367 -28.38 13.06 0.93
C CYS A 367 -29.46 12.19 1.60
N SER A 368 -30.73 12.55 1.43
CA SER A 368 -31.89 11.89 2.06
C SER A 368 -31.86 11.84 3.59
N VAL A 369 -31.06 12.70 4.23
CA VAL A 369 -30.90 12.74 5.69
C VAL A 369 -32.24 13.07 6.36
N SER A 370 -32.68 12.23 7.30
CA SER A 370 -33.94 12.41 8.03
C SER A 370 -33.80 12.68 9.53
N ASP A 371 -32.56 12.90 9.97
CA ASP A 371 -32.19 13.14 11.37
C ASP A 371 -32.68 14.53 11.85
N PHE A 372 -32.52 14.79 13.15
CA PHE A 372 -32.67 16.13 13.73
C PHE A 372 -31.36 16.91 13.61
N LEU A 373 -31.44 18.24 13.55
CA LEU A 373 -30.26 19.10 13.54
C LEU A 373 -29.62 19.15 14.94
N PRO A 374 -28.41 18.60 15.15
CA PRO A 374 -27.75 18.65 16.45
C PRO A 374 -27.29 20.08 16.76
N GLY A 375 -27.45 20.53 18.01
CA GLY A 375 -26.97 21.85 18.42
C GLY A 375 -25.44 21.97 18.37
N GLU A 376 -24.76 20.84 18.56
CA GLU A 376 -23.31 20.71 18.63
C GLU A 376 -22.59 21.03 17.31
N ILE A 377 -23.29 21.00 16.16
CA ILE A 377 -22.70 21.39 14.88
C ILE A 377 -22.41 22.89 14.82
N PHE A 378 -23.14 23.70 15.59
CA PHE A 378 -23.01 25.15 15.59
C PHE A 378 -21.84 25.59 16.46
N THR A 379 -20.64 25.51 15.89
CA THR A 379 -19.40 25.95 16.53
C THR A 379 -19.03 27.36 16.09
N ASP A 380 -18.22 28.06 16.88
CA ASP A 380 -17.73 29.39 16.53
C ASP A 380 -16.84 29.42 15.28
N ARG A 381 -16.30 28.27 14.85
CA ARG A 381 -15.50 28.15 13.63
C ARG A 381 -16.32 27.99 12.36
N LEU A 382 -17.55 27.51 12.47
CA LEU A 382 -18.40 27.22 11.33
C LEU A 382 -18.74 28.51 10.58
N ARG A 383 -18.43 28.53 9.28
CA ARG A 383 -18.66 29.66 8.36
C ARG A 383 -19.71 29.36 7.31
N TYR A 384 -19.84 28.10 6.93
CA TYR A 384 -20.74 27.65 5.88
C TYR A 384 -21.44 26.37 6.29
N LEU A 385 -22.76 26.36 6.23
CA LEU A 385 -23.57 25.17 6.44
C LEU A 385 -24.62 25.03 5.34
N ASN A 386 -24.53 23.98 4.55
CA ASN A 386 -25.55 23.61 3.57
C ASN A 386 -26.08 22.21 3.85
N LEU A 387 -27.32 22.14 4.33
CA LEU A 387 -28.07 20.91 4.55
C LEU A 387 -29.36 20.88 3.73
N SER A 388 -29.41 21.66 2.66
CA SER A 388 -30.61 21.79 1.82
C SER A 388 -30.96 20.49 1.08
N TYR A 389 -32.23 20.36 0.69
CA TYR A 389 -32.74 19.20 -0.04
C TYR A 389 -32.54 17.87 0.69
N ASN A 390 -32.89 17.84 1.98
CA ASN A 390 -32.95 16.62 2.78
C ASN A 390 -34.36 16.45 3.38
N LYS A 391 -34.49 15.57 4.37
CA LYS A 391 -35.72 15.31 5.12
C LYS A 391 -35.52 15.65 6.59
N ILE A 392 -34.66 16.63 6.91
CA ILE A 392 -34.28 16.96 8.28
C ILE A 392 -35.50 17.46 9.05
N LYS A 393 -35.71 16.92 10.24
CA LYS A 393 -36.90 17.14 11.06
C LYS A 393 -36.62 18.01 12.29
N GLY A 394 -37.72 18.41 12.93
CA GLY A 394 -37.73 19.13 14.20
C GLY A 394 -37.34 20.60 14.05
N ASN A 395 -36.95 21.21 15.17
CA ASN A 395 -36.71 22.65 15.24
C ASN A 395 -35.26 22.99 14.87
N ILE A 396 -35.04 24.23 14.45
CA ILE A 396 -33.69 24.80 14.44
C ILE A 396 -33.27 25.02 15.90
N PRO A 397 -32.14 24.45 16.38
CA PRO A 397 -31.75 24.51 17.77
C PRO A 397 -31.24 25.91 18.15
N PRO A 398 -31.52 26.41 19.37
CA PRO A 398 -31.07 27.73 19.84
C PRO A 398 -29.55 27.85 19.97
N GLU A 399 -28.83 26.74 20.02
CA GLU A 399 -27.37 26.64 19.95
C GLU A 399 -26.79 27.28 18.68
N ILE A 400 -27.60 27.53 17.64
CA ILE A 400 -27.21 28.28 16.45
C ILE A 400 -26.49 29.59 16.76
N LYS A 401 -26.81 30.27 17.87
CA LYS A 401 -26.10 31.48 18.33
C LYS A 401 -24.59 31.30 18.55
N ASN A 402 -24.15 30.06 18.76
CA ASN A 402 -22.74 29.74 18.99
C ASN A 402 -21.91 29.90 17.71
N ALA A 403 -22.53 29.75 16.53
CA ALA A 403 -21.89 29.91 15.23
C ALA A 403 -21.70 31.38 14.83
N LYS A 404 -21.00 32.14 15.66
CA LYS A 404 -20.82 33.60 15.52
C LYS A 404 -20.15 34.02 14.21
N ASN A 405 -19.36 33.13 13.62
CA ASN A 405 -18.68 33.36 12.35
C ASN A 405 -19.43 32.81 11.13
N LEU A 406 -20.67 32.35 11.29
CA LEU A 406 -21.47 31.80 10.20
C LEU A 406 -21.82 32.88 9.20
N GLU A 407 -21.45 32.66 7.94
CA GLU A 407 -21.68 33.59 6.83
C GLU A 407 -22.82 33.12 5.92
N GLN A 408 -22.96 31.80 5.73
CA GLN A 408 -23.95 31.23 4.82
C GLN A 408 -24.64 30.02 5.45
N LEU A 409 -25.97 30.05 5.50
CA LEU A 409 -26.80 28.98 6.06
C LEU A 409 -27.93 28.57 5.09
N TYR A 410 -27.86 27.34 4.59
CA TYR A 410 -28.86 26.79 3.69
C TYR A 410 -29.51 25.55 4.31
N LEU A 411 -30.76 25.69 4.74
CA LEU A 411 -31.61 24.62 5.26
C LEU A 411 -32.91 24.46 4.44
N GLY A 412 -33.00 25.07 3.26
CA GLY A 412 -34.20 25.01 2.42
C GLY A 412 -34.50 23.60 1.91
N ASN A 413 -35.77 23.35 1.59
CA ASN A 413 -36.27 22.05 1.13
C ASN A 413 -35.96 20.94 2.16
N ASN A 414 -36.50 21.09 3.36
CA ASN A 414 -36.41 20.13 4.46
C ASN A 414 -37.78 19.97 5.14
N GLU A 415 -37.84 19.19 6.22
CA GLU A 415 -39.04 18.96 7.03
C GLU A 415 -38.96 19.68 8.39
N LEU A 416 -38.22 20.80 8.46
CA LEU A 416 -38.04 21.55 9.71
C LEU A 416 -39.38 22.15 10.16
N THR A 417 -39.66 22.06 11.45
CA THR A 417 -40.88 22.55 12.12
C THR A 417 -40.53 23.56 13.22
N GLY A 418 -41.54 23.99 13.99
CA GLY A 418 -41.36 24.93 15.08
C GLY A 418 -41.24 26.39 14.62
N LYS A 419 -40.66 27.23 15.47
CA LYS A 419 -40.43 28.66 15.19
C LYS A 419 -38.97 28.90 14.82
N MET A 420 -38.71 29.99 14.11
CA MET A 420 -37.35 30.50 13.95
C MET A 420 -36.84 30.99 15.33
N PRO A 421 -35.66 30.53 15.80
CA PRO A 421 -35.15 30.90 17.12
C PRO A 421 -34.71 32.37 17.15
N GLU A 422 -35.02 33.09 18.24
CA GLU A 422 -34.62 34.50 18.41
C GLU A 422 -33.10 34.65 18.46
N GLU A 423 -32.42 33.60 18.93
CA GLU A 423 -30.97 33.40 18.99
C GLU A 423 -30.26 33.60 17.65
N MET A 424 -30.95 33.35 16.54
CA MET A 424 -30.40 33.55 15.19
C MET A 424 -30.06 35.03 14.91
N GLY A 425 -30.69 35.97 15.62
CA GLY A 425 -30.33 37.39 15.55
C GLY A 425 -28.93 37.73 16.06
N GLY A 426 -28.23 36.77 16.70
CA GLY A 426 -26.83 36.91 17.09
C GLY A 426 -25.81 36.64 15.98
N LEU A 427 -26.24 36.18 14.79
CA LEU A 427 -25.38 35.82 13.66
C LEU A 427 -24.96 37.03 12.83
N LEU A 428 -24.18 37.92 13.42
CA LEU A 428 -23.86 39.24 12.83
C LEU A 428 -23.12 39.19 11.48
N LEU A 429 -22.44 38.07 11.19
CA LEU A 429 -21.72 37.86 9.92
C LEU A 429 -22.54 37.16 8.84
N LEU A 430 -23.79 36.79 9.13
CA LEU A 430 -24.65 36.05 8.20
C LEU A 430 -25.01 36.94 7.00
N LYS A 431 -24.69 36.44 5.80
CA LYS A 431 -24.92 37.11 4.51
C LYS A 431 -26.07 36.46 3.74
N GLU A 432 -26.17 35.13 3.84
CA GLU A 432 -27.13 34.34 3.09
C GLU A 432 -27.85 33.35 4.01
N LEU A 433 -29.18 33.33 3.91
CA LEU A 433 -30.05 32.44 4.67
C LEU A 433 -31.15 31.88 3.78
N THR A 434 -31.19 30.56 3.65
CA THR A 434 -32.29 29.87 2.96
C THR A 434 -32.98 28.92 3.92
N LEU A 435 -34.26 29.19 4.21
CA LEU A 435 -35.15 28.36 5.01
C LEU A 435 -36.44 28.01 4.25
N SER A 436 -36.59 28.44 3.00
CA SER A 436 -37.76 28.18 2.16
C SER A 436 -38.08 26.69 2.04
N SER A 437 -39.34 26.37 1.75
CA SER A 437 -39.79 24.98 1.61
C SER A 437 -39.50 24.13 2.86
N ASN A 438 -39.96 24.62 4.01
CA ASN A 438 -40.00 23.93 5.30
C ASN A 438 -41.39 24.13 5.93
N TYR A 439 -41.63 23.51 7.08
CA TYR A 439 -42.88 23.61 7.86
C TYR A 439 -42.74 24.55 9.07
N LEU A 440 -41.92 25.60 8.94
CA LEU A 440 -41.73 26.60 10.00
C LEU A 440 -43.01 27.42 10.23
N THR A 441 -43.23 27.81 11.48
CA THR A 441 -44.42 28.51 11.97
C THR A 441 -44.04 29.72 12.83
N GLY A 442 -45.02 30.57 13.18
CA GLY A 442 -44.77 31.76 13.99
C GLY A 442 -44.15 32.91 13.21
N LYS A 443 -43.96 34.09 13.83
CA LYS A 443 -43.42 35.27 13.13
C LYS A 443 -41.89 35.18 13.01
N ILE A 444 -41.32 35.88 12.02
CA ILE A 444 -39.87 36.12 11.95
C ILE A 444 -39.49 36.97 13.18
N PRO A 445 -38.53 36.56 14.02
CA PRO A 445 -38.07 37.35 15.16
C PRO A 445 -37.50 38.71 14.72
N GLN A 446 -37.80 39.77 15.47
CA GLN A 446 -37.27 41.10 15.18
C GLN A 446 -35.74 41.13 15.22
N SER A 447 -35.11 40.28 16.06
CA SER A 447 -33.67 40.14 16.13
C SER A 447 -33.06 39.67 14.81
N VAL A 448 -33.74 38.81 14.05
CA VAL A 448 -33.32 38.33 12.73
C VAL A 448 -33.57 39.41 11.67
N LEU A 449 -34.71 40.12 11.76
CA LEU A 449 -35.03 41.27 10.90
C LEU A 449 -33.97 42.38 10.97
N ASN A 450 -33.24 42.47 12.08
CA ASN A 450 -32.25 43.51 12.35
C ASN A 450 -30.79 43.10 12.03
N LEU A 451 -30.56 41.95 11.40
CA LEU A 451 -29.19 41.53 11.06
C LEU A 451 -28.54 42.55 10.08
N PRO A 452 -27.24 42.86 10.23
CA PRO A 452 -26.63 43.99 9.51
C PRO A 452 -26.28 43.71 8.04
N ASN A 453 -26.19 42.45 7.60
CA ASN A 453 -25.55 42.05 6.33
C ASN A 453 -26.51 41.35 5.34
N TRP A 454 -27.65 41.95 5.02
CA TRP A 454 -28.70 41.34 4.17
C TRP A 454 -28.32 41.31 2.69
N HIS A 455 -28.01 40.14 2.15
CA HIS A 455 -27.75 39.99 0.71
C HIS A 455 -28.77 39.06 0.03
N LEU A 456 -29.08 37.90 0.62
CA LEU A 456 -30.03 36.94 0.02
C LEU A 456 -30.74 36.10 1.10
N PHE A 457 -32.03 36.36 1.33
CA PHE A 457 -32.84 35.64 2.30
C PHE A 457 -34.05 35.00 1.61
N HIS A 458 -34.03 33.67 1.49
CA HIS A 458 -35.16 32.89 0.98
C HIS A 458 -35.88 32.23 2.17
N LEU A 459 -36.85 32.95 2.72
CA LEU A 459 -37.62 32.51 3.88
C LEU A 459 -38.89 31.75 3.45
N PRO A 460 -39.39 30.80 4.28
CA PRO A 460 -40.65 30.14 3.98
C PRO A 460 -41.81 31.13 4.02
N LEU A 461 -42.84 30.89 3.21
CA LEU A 461 -44.14 31.52 3.40
C LEU A 461 -44.69 31.01 4.73
N ILE A 462 -44.59 31.85 5.76
CA ILE A 462 -45.13 31.53 7.08
C ILE A 462 -46.65 31.58 6.96
N LEU A 463 -47.29 30.42 6.91
CA LEU A 463 -48.75 30.32 6.95
C LEU A 463 -49.22 30.74 8.35
N PRO A 464 -50.00 31.82 8.51
CA PRO A 464 -50.57 32.16 9.79
C PRO A 464 -51.53 31.05 10.23
N GLN A 465 -51.36 30.52 11.44
CA GLN A 465 -52.42 29.74 12.06
C GLN A 465 -53.66 30.64 12.20
N LYS A 466 -54.79 30.16 11.66
CA LYS A 466 -56.13 30.78 11.65
C LYS A 466 -56.35 31.81 12.77
N ASN A 467 -56.13 33.08 12.43
CA ASN A 467 -56.91 34.28 12.76
C ASN A 467 -56.01 35.51 12.67
N GLY A 468 -56.10 36.23 11.55
CA GLY A 468 -55.46 37.53 11.35
C GLY A 468 -54.32 37.46 10.33
N TYR A 469 -54.59 38.03 9.15
CA TYR A 469 -53.66 38.25 8.06
C TYR A 469 -52.37 38.93 8.54
N LEU A 470 -51.22 38.46 8.04
CA LEU A 470 -49.99 39.25 8.01
C LEU A 470 -49.68 39.55 6.55
N MET A 471 -49.84 40.83 6.19
CA MET A 471 -49.11 41.41 5.08
C MET A 471 -47.63 41.46 5.45
N LEU A 472 -46.77 41.27 4.45
CA LEU A 472 -45.41 41.77 4.48
C LEU A 472 -45.53 43.30 4.55
N GLU A 473 -45.16 43.90 5.68
CA GLU A 473 -44.71 45.29 5.74
C GLU A 473 -43.19 45.30 5.76
#